data_AF-A0A1B6NYR9-F1
#
_entry.id   AF-A0A1B6NYR9-F1
#
_cell.length_a   1.000
_cell.length_b   1.000
_cell.length_c   1.000
_cell.angle_alpha   90.00
_cell.angle_beta   90.00
_cell.angle_gamma   90.00
#
_symmetry.space_group_name_H-M   'P 1'
#
loop_
_entity.id
_entity.type
_entity.pdbx_description
1 polymer ?
#
loop_
_entity_poly.entity_id
_entity_poly.type
_entity_poly.pdbx_seq_one_letter_code
_entity_poly.pdbx_strand_id
1 'polypeptide(L)'
;MKNGPSAFKISPVAAGVLSLLGAAAVPAHAANWQVGDVSISLDSTFTLATSIRTEARDYDLIGNSNHPQFDWSGYHAAFNPL
;
A
#
# COMPACT_ATOMS: atom_id res chain seq x y z
N MET A 1 -22.17 -17.07 -27.93
CA MET A 1 -21.62 -15.87 -27.25
C MET A 1 -20.39 -15.42 -28.05
N LYS A 2 -20.29 -14.15 -28.44
CA LYS A 2 -19.14 -13.60 -29.19
C LYS A 2 -18.19 -12.93 -28.19
N ASN A 3 -17.01 -13.50 -27.97
CA ASN A 3 -15.96 -12.91 -27.14
C ASN A 3 -15.09 -12.01 -28.04
N GLY A 4 -15.37 -10.69 -28.03
CA GLY A 4 -14.48 -9.70 -28.63
C GLY A 4 -13.29 -9.39 -27.69
N PRO A 5 -12.19 -8.82 -28.21
CA PRO A 5 -11.05 -8.44 -27.38
C PRO A 5 -11.49 -7.45 -26.29
N SER A 6 -11.41 -7.85 -25.02
CA SER A 6 -11.69 -6.95 -23.91
C SER A 6 -10.47 -6.06 -23.70
N ALA A 7 -10.65 -4.74 -23.65
CA ALA A 7 -9.59 -3.82 -23.27
C ALA A 7 -9.00 -4.22 -21.92
N PHE A 8 -7.67 -4.22 -21.81
CA PHE A 8 -6.98 -4.45 -20.54
C PHE A 8 -7.42 -3.39 -19.53
N LYS A 9 -8.14 -3.81 -18.48
CA LYS A 9 -8.58 -2.93 -17.39
C LYS A 9 -7.62 -3.09 -16.22
N ILE A 10 -6.67 -2.16 -16.07
CA ILE A 10 -5.89 -2.08 -14.84
C ILE A 10 -6.84 -1.67 -13.70
N SER A 11 -6.86 -2.46 -12.63
CA SER A 11 -7.59 -2.11 -11.41
C SER A 11 -6.95 -0.89 -10.74
N PRO A 12 -7.70 0.00 -10.05
CA PRO A 12 -7.14 1.10 -9.26
C PRO A 12 -6.05 0.64 -8.29
N VAL A 13 -6.20 -0.56 -7.72
CA VAL A 13 -5.19 -1.18 -6.85
C VAL A 13 -3.91 -1.50 -7.62
N ALA A 14 -4.02 -2.09 -8.81
CA ALA A 14 -2.88 -2.39 -9.66
C ALA A 14 -2.17 -1.11 -10.13
N ALA A 15 -2.93 -0.05 -10.45
CA ALA A 15 -2.38 1.27 -10.76
C ALA A 15 -1.59 1.85 -9.57
N GLY A 16 -2.11 1.73 -8.35
CA GLY A 16 -1.44 2.17 -7.13
C GLY A 16 -0.16 1.39 -6.82
N VAL A 17 -0.14 0.08 -7.05
CA VAL A 17 1.08 -0.74 -6.89
C VAL A 17 2.14 -0.33 -7.92
N LEU A 18 1.74 -0.14 -9.18
CA LEU A 18 2.65 0.27 -10.24
C LEU A 18 3.22 1.69 -10.03
N SER A 19 2.43 2.62 -9.50
CA SER A 19 2.92 3.98 -9.22
C SER A 19 3.95 4.00 -8.09
N LEU A 20 3.73 3.24 -7.03
CA LEU A 20 4.69 3.10 -5.93
C LEU A 20 5.98 2.43 -6.40
N LEU A 21 5.88 1.38 -7.20
CA LEU A 21 7.05 0.67 -7.75
C LEU A 21 7.83 1.58 -8.71
N GLY A 22 7.14 2.37 -9.53
CA GLY A 22 7.75 3.35 -10.42
C GLY A 22 8.47 4.47 -9.65
N ALA A 23 7.88 4.97 -8.57
CA ALA A 23 8.52 5.97 -7.71
C ALA A 23 9.75 5.43 -6.99
N ALA A 24 9.70 4.18 -6.52
CA ALA A 24 10.84 3.51 -5.87
C ALA A 24 11.99 3.17 -6.85
N ALA A 25 11.72 3.13 -8.16
CA ALA A 25 12.73 2.89 -9.19
C ALA A 25 13.50 4.15 -9.62
N VAL A 26 13.10 5.34 -9.15
CA VAL A 26 13.81 6.59 -9.46
C VAL A 26 15.10 6.63 -8.62
N PRO A 27 16.27 6.89 -9.23
CA PRO A 27 17.51 7.03 -8.49
C PRO A 27 17.39 8.16 -7.46
N ALA A 28 17.91 7.94 -6.24
CA ALA A 28 17.94 8.97 -5.21
C ALA A 28 18.80 10.15 -5.68
N HIS A 29 18.16 11.26 -6.01
CA HIS A 29 18.84 12.50 -6.34
C HIS A 29 18.97 13.33 -5.06
N ALA A 30 20.21 13.68 -4.69
CA ALA A 30 20.45 14.69 -3.66
C ALA A 30 19.88 16.03 -4.17
N ALA A 31 19.03 16.66 -3.36
CA ALA A 31 18.50 17.97 -3.68
C ALA A 31 19.43 19.03 -3.11
N ASN A 32 19.90 19.93 -3.97
CA ASN A 32 20.80 21.01 -3.59
C ASN A 32 20.13 22.36 -3.88
N TRP A 33 20.19 23.24 -2.89
CA TRP A 33 19.71 24.61 -3.00
C TRP A 33 20.83 25.56 -2.60
N GLN A 34 20.99 26.66 -3.34
CA GLN A 34 21.85 27.77 -2.94
C GLN A 34 21.01 28.95 -2.48
N VAL A 35 21.31 29.48 -1.29
CA VAL A 35 20.71 30.71 -0.76
C VAL A 35 21.86 31.66 -0.40
N GLY A 36 22.11 32.64 -1.27
CA GLY A 36 23.29 33.51 -1.15
C GLY A 36 24.57 32.70 -1.18
N ASP A 37 25.38 32.81 -0.12
CA ASP A 37 26.66 32.10 0.03
C ASP A 37 26.52 30.74 0.72
N VAL A 38 25.30 30.32 1.09
CA VAL A 38 25.04 29.07 1.80
C VAL A 38 24.52 28.00 0.83
N SER A 39 25.16 26.84 0.85
CA SER A 39 24.73 25.65 0.12
C SER A 39 24.05 24.66 1.06
N ILE A 40 22.83 24.26 0.73
CA ILE A 40 22.03 23.30 1.49
C ILE A 40 21.90 22.03 0.65
N SER A 41 22.22 20.88 1.24
CA SER A 41 22.13 19.57 0.60
C SER A 41 21.23 18.66 1.43
N LEU A 42 20.19 18.09 0.82
CA LEU A 42 19.40 17.01 1.41
C LEU A 42 19.74 15.71 0.70
N ASP A 43 20.46 14.85 1.42
CA ASP A 43 20.65 13.45 1.04
C ASP A 43 19.64 12.60 1.81
N SER A 44 18.79 11.87 1.09
CA SER A 44 17.74 11.05 1.69
C SER A 44 17.58 9.76 0.90
N THR A 45 17.74 8.64 1.58
CA THR A 45 17.46 7.31 1.02
C THR A 45 16.09 6.86 1.52
N PHE A 46 15.07 6.92 0.66
CA PHE A 46 13.73 6.42 0.98
C PHE A 46 13.62 4.95 0.58
N THR A 47 13.25 4.08 1.53
CA THR A 47 13.01 2.64 1.26
C THR A 47 11.54 2.32 1.52
N LEU A 48 10.84 1.82 0.50
CA LEU A 48 9.50 1.27 0.62
C LEU A 48 9.57 -0.25 0.46
N ALA A 49 9.45 -0.98 1.56
CA ALA A 49 9.48 -2.45 1.58
C ALA A 49 8.09 -3.01 1.87
N THR A 50 7.68 -4.05 1.14
CA THR A 50 6.43 -4.78 1.38
C THR A 50 6.78 -6.20 1.85
N SER A 51 6.19 -6.65 2.95
CA SER A 51 6.27 -8.05 3.38
C SER A 51 4.90 -8.69 3.14
N ILE A 52 4.83 -9.59 2.16
CA ILE A 52 3.62 -10.33 1.84
C ILE A 52 3.87 -11.78 2.24
N ARG A 53 3.10 -12.25 3.23
CA ARG A 53 3.13 -13.64 3.70
C ARG A 53 1.87 -14.34 3.18
N THR A 54 2.04 -15.34 2.33
CA THR A 54 0.96 -16.04 1.61
C THR A 54 0.56 -17.38 2.24
N GLU A 55 0.91 -17.65 3.49
CA GLU A 55 0.58 -18.91 4.16
C GLU A 55 -0.81 -18.89 4.80
N ALA A 56 -1.45 -20.06 4.89
CA ALA A 56 -2.67 -20.24 5.67
C ALA A 56 -2.35 -19.97 7.14
N ARG A 57 -2.84 -18.85 7.65
CA ARG A 57 -2.64 -18.42 9.03
C ARG A 57 -3.63 -19.16 9.91
N ASP A 58 -3.12 -20.00 10.80
CA ASP A 58 -3.89 -20.50 11.92
C ASP A 58 -4.06 -19.35 12.93
N TYR A 59 -5.29 -18.82 13.01
CA TYR A 59 -5.61 -17.67 13.85
C TYR A 59 -5.75 -18.03 15.33
N ASP A 60 -5.84 -19.33 15.67
CA ASP A 60 -5.90 -19.80 17.06
C ASP A 60 -4.54 -19.68 17.76
N LEU A 61 -3.45 -19.53 17.00
CA LEU A 61 -2.08 -19.39 17.49
C LEU A 61 -1.63 -17.92 17.69
N ILE A 62 -2.51 -16.94 17.43
CA ILE A 62 -2.19 -15.52 17.53
C ILE A 62 -2.74 -14.97 18.83
N GLY A 63 -1.86 -14.43 19.68
CA GLY A 63 -2.26 -13.78 20.92
C GLY A 63 -3.26 -12.64 20.67
N ASN A 64 -4.35 -12.62 21.45
CA ASN A 64 -5.51 -11.73 21.33
C ASN A 64 -5.16 -10.23 21.15
N SER A 65 -4.01 -9.77 21.65
CA SER A 65 -3.55 -8.38 21.53
C SER A 65 -3.17 -7.95 20.11
N ASN A 66 -2.81 -8.89 19.22
CA ASN A 66 -2.37 -8.61 17.86
C ASN A 66 -3.45 -8.91 16.80
N HIS A 67 -4.66 -9.29 17.22
CA HIS A 67 -5.74 -9.62 16.31
C HIS A 67 -7.11 -9.31 16.95
N PRO A 68 -7.76 -8.19 16.60
CA PRO A 68 -9.12 -7.94 17.06
C PRO A 68 -10.07 -8.93 16.36
N GLN A 69 -10.47 -9.97 17.08
CA GLN A 69 -11.48 -10.93 16.64
C GLN A 69 -12.86 -10.28 16.74
N PHE A 70 -13.27 -9.59 15.69
CA PHE A 70 -14.62 -9.05 15.60
C PHE A 70 -15.59 -10.17 15.17
N ASP A 71 -16.46 -10.59 16.08
CA ASP A 71 -17.60 -11.42 15.75
C ASP A 71 -18.73 -10.54 15.22
N TRP A 72 -19.02 -10.67 13.93
CA TRP A 72 -20.09 -9.94 13.24
C TRP A 72 -21.36 -10.79 13.12
N SER A 73 -21.46 -11.92 13.82
CA SER A 73 -22.68 -12.72 13.85
C SER A 73 -23.85 -11.87 14.33
N GLY A 74 -24.89 -11.74 13.49
CA GLY A 74 -26.06 -10.91 13.76
C GLY A 74 -25.90 -9.42 13.43
N TYR A 75 -24.74 -8.96 12.93
CA TYR A 75 -24.58 -7.59 12.46
C TYR A 75 -25.38 -7.33 11.18
N HIS A 76 -26.10 -6.20 11.15
CA HIS A 76 -26.84 -5.75 9.97
C HIS A 76 -26.61 -4.25 9.74
N ALA A 77 -25.88 -3.91 8.68
CA ALA A 77 -25.43 -2.55 8.40
C ALA A 77 -26.58 -1.53 8.27
N ALA A 78 -27.78 -1.97 7.89
CA ALA A 78 -28.96 -1.11 7.76
C ALA A 78 -29.57 -0.67 9.10
N PHE A 79 -29.14 -1.23 10.24
CA PHE A 79 -29.67 -0.90 11.57
C PHE A 79 -28.69 -0.14 12.45
N ASN A 80 -27.57 0.34 11.90
CA ASN A 80 -26.63 1.16 12.65
C ASN A 80 -27.22 2.57 12.88
N PRO A 81 -27.32 3.08 14.12
CA PRO A 81 -27.79 4.44 14.36
C PRO A 81 -26.82 5.48 13.77
N LEU A 82 -27.36 6.63 13.36
CA LEU A 82 -26.61 7.77 12.83
C LEU A 82 -25.84 8.52 13.93
#